data_AF-A0A397UTI8-F1
#
_entry.id   AF-A0A397UTI8-F1
#
_cell.length_a   1.000
_cell.length_b   1.000
_cell.length_c   1.000
_cell.angle_alpha   90.00
_cell.angle_beta   90.00
_cell.angle_gamma   90.00
#
_symmetry.space_group_name_H-M   'P 1'
#
loop_
_entity.id
_entity.type
_entity.pdbx_description
1 polymer ?
#
loop_
_entity_poly.entity_id
_entity_poly.type
_entity_poly.pdbx_seq_one_letter_code
_entity_poly.pdbx_strand_id
1 'polypeptide(L)'
;MYDLNNNRAPIHSLVVENCGNWGIHIGFALSNKENMHTIRLAVEAIKANIPCKNINCEHSYEYVTLPNNKGFKHIRSCAIEWKLFAMMDKHRPTKAALMPIIHSTILCWFHIMQTFRNHFRTQKIDLSLRYPIALAFKIVGRCRSIVEAKEIAIEYNNFINSLPISTEAKAFFIHKLDENWLSQEWILCFIDSGCLPNQEDGFNAKP
;
A
#
# COMPACT_ATOMS: atom_id res chain seq x y z
N MET A 1 26.69 -17.76 -1.20
CA MET A 1 26.33 -17.66 -2.63
C MET A 1 24.96 -17.03 -2.69
N TYR A 2 24.90 -15.70 -2.88
CA TYR A 2 23.66 -14.94 -2.81
C TYR A 2 23.02 -14.91 -4.19
N ASP A 3 21.75 -15.30 -4.23
CA ASP A 3 20.93 -15.43 -5.42
C ASP A 3 20.71 -14.06 -6.10
N LEU A 4 21.65 -13.71 -6.98
CA LEU A 4 21.55 -12.60 -7.93
C LEU A 4 20.79 -13.09 -9.17
N ASN A 5 19.55 -13.56 -9.04
CA ASN A 5 18.51 -13.56 -10.09
C ASN A 5 17.28 -14.36 -9.65
N ASN A 6 16.34 -13.69 -8.96
CA ASN A 6 14.93 -14.03 -9.11
C ASN A 6 14.29 -13.10 -10.16
N ASN A 7 14.84 -13.12 -11.39
CA ASN A 7 14.32 -12.67 -12.70
C ASN A 7 13.49 -11.37 -12.84
N ARG A 8 13.29 -10.54 -11.81
CA ARG A 8 12.53 -9.28 -11.89
C ARG A 8 13.13 -8.27 -10.91
N ALA A 9 13.66 -7.17 -11.45
CA ALA A 9 14.06 -6.03 -10.62
C ALA A 9 12.82 -5.53 -9.85
N PRO A 10 12.88 -5.38 -8.51
CA PRO A 10 11.81 -4.76 -7.75
C PRO A 10 11.47 -3.37 -8.28
N ILE A 11 10.18 -3.15 -8.51
CA ILE A 11 9.60 -1.87 -8.90
C ILE A 11 8.86 -1.31 -7.68
N HIS A 12 9.33 -0.17 -7.19
CA HIS A 12 8.60 0.61 -6.20
C HIS A 12 7.75 1.64 -6.93
N SER A 13 6.44 1.61 -6.74
CA SER A 13 5.51 2.58 -7.31
C SER A 13 5.09 3.55 -6.23
N LEU A 14 5.22 4.86 -6.51
CA LEU A 14 4.84 5.92 -5.58
C LEU A 14 3.57 6.62 -6.05
N VAL A 15 2.70 6.85 -5.07
CA VAL A 15 1.39 7.46 -5.28
C VAL A 15 1.27 8.63 -4.32
N VAL A 16 0.76 9.77 -4.80
CA VAL A 16 0.37 10.90 -3.93
C VAL A 16 -1.12 11.04 -3.91
N GLU A 17 -1.61 11.56 -2.79
CA GLU A 17 -2.97 12.06 -2.70
C GLU A 17 -3.06 13.43 -3.41
N ASN A 18 -4.00 13.56 -4.35
CA ASN A 18 -4.28 14.83 -5.01
C ASN A 18 -5.25 15.70 -4.19
N CYS A 19 -5.58 16.90 -4.69
CA CYS A 19 -6.49 17.82 -4.00
C CYS A 19 -7.94 17.32 -3.85
N GLY A 20 -8.31 16.22 -4.52
CA GLY A 20 -9.60 15.54 -4.38
C GLY A 20 -9.50 14.22 -3.61
N ASN A 21 -8.40 13.98 -2.88
CA ASN A 21 -8.12 12.77 -2.10
C ASN A 21 -8.02 11.48 -2.93
N TRP A 22 -7.67 11.60 -4.20
CA TRP A 22 -7.39 10.46 -5.07
C TRP A 22 -5.90 10.16 -5.12
N GLY A 23 -5.55 8.88 -5.06
CA GLY A 23 -4.19 8.42 -5.30
C GLY A 23 -3.79 8.56 -6.77
N ILE A 24 -2.84 9.44 -7.08
CA ILE A 24 -2.23 9.59 -8.40
C ILE A 24 -0.81 9.01 -8.38
N HIS A 25 -0.52 8.14 -9.35
CA HIS A 25 0.84 7.65 -9.56
C HIS A 25 1.77 8.77 -10.03
N ILE A 26 2.87 8.99 -9.32
CA ILE A 26 3.81 10.10 -9.63
C ILE A 26 5.20 9.64 -10.04
N GLY A 27 5.52 8.36 -9.86
CA GLY A 27 6.82 7.85 -10.22
C GLY A 27 7.02 6.42 -9.78
N PHE A 28 8.05 5.80 -10.36
CA PHE A 28 8.48 4.48 -9.98
C PHE A 28 10.01 4.45 -9.85
N ALA A 29 10.51 3.48 -9.10
CA ALA A 29 11.93 3.20 -9.00
C ALA A 29 12.21 1.73 -9.29
N LEU A 30 13.22 1.50 -10.10
CA LEU A 30 13.78 0.19 -10.40
C LEU A 30 15.04 0.03 -9.55
N SER A 31 15.16 -1.10 -8.86
CA SER A 31 16.41 -1.43 -8.16
C SER A 31 16.80 -2.88 -8.43
N ASN A 32 18.11 -3.15 -8.47
CA ASN A 32 18.61 -4.52 -8.64
C ASN A 32 18.32 -5.39 -7.41
N LYS A 33 18.16 -4.75 -6.25
CA LYS A 33 17.83 -5.40 -4.98
C LYS A 33 17.01 -4.45 -4.12
N GLU A 34 15.89 -4.96 -3.62
CA GLU A 34 15.11 -4.27 -2.61
C GLU A 34 15.89 -4.23 -1.29
N ASN A 35 16.25 -3.03 -0.86
CA ASN A 35 16.84 -2.79 0.45
C ASN A 35 16.49 -1.39 0.94
N MET A 36 16.62 -1.18 2.25
CA MET A 36 16.26 0.08 2.90
C MET A 36 16.90 1.31 2.25
N HIS A 37 18.17 1.19 1.81
CA HIS A 37 18.89 2.31 1.22
C HIS A 37 18.37 2.67 -0.18
N THR A 38 18.16 1.67 -1.06
CA THR A 38 17.67 1.91 -2.42
C THR A 38 16.24 2.42 -2.44
N ILE A 39 15.37 1.89 -1.57
CA ILE A 39 14.00 2.38 -1.37
C ILE A 39 14.01 3.86 -0.93
N ARG A 40 14.81 4.18 0.09
CA ARG A 40 14.89 5.54 0.62
C ARG A 40 15.36 6.55 -0.43
N LEU A 41 16.43 6.22 -1.16
CA LEU A 41 16.95 7.08 -2.23
C LEU A 41 15.90 7.35 -3.31
N ALA A 42 15.16 6.32 -3.72
CA ALA A 42 14.09 6.46 -4.70
C ALA A 42 13.00 7.44 -4.26
N VAL A 43 12.52 7.28 -3.02
CA VAL A 43 11.45 8.13 -2.47
C VAL A 43 11.91 9.56 -2.25
N GLU A 44 13.12 9.76 -1.74
CA GLU A 44 13.72 11.09 -1.57
C GLU A 44 13.91 11.78 -2.93
N ALA A 45 14.36 11.05 -3.96
CA ALA A 45 14.49 11.57 -5.31
C ALA A 45 13.12 11.98 -5.88
N ILE A 46 12.08 11.19 -5.68
CA ILE A 46 10.74 11.54 -6.14
C ILE A 46 10.21 12.75 -5.38
N LYS A 47 10.29 12.77 -4.04
CA LYS A 47 9.83 13.90 -3.19
C LYS A 47 10.47 15.23 -3.61
N ALA A 48 11.76 15.22 -3.93
CA ALA A 48 12.50 16.40 -4.38
C ALA A 48 12.07 16.94 -5.75
N ASN A 49 11.25 16.20 -6.49
CA ASN A 49 10.95 16.48 -7.90
C ASN A 49 9.46 16.65 -8.21
N ILE A 50 8.58 16.53 -7.22
CA ILE A 50 7.15 16.80 -7.40
C ILE A 50 6.96 18.32 -7.59
N PRO A 51 6.30 18.77 -8.69
CA PRO A 51 6.04 20.18 -8.93
C PRO A 51 5.31 20.83 -7.76
N CYS A 52 5.52 22.13 -7.57
CA CYS A 52 4.81 22.90 -6.56
C CYS A 52 3.41 23.28 -7.04
N LYS A 53 2.50 23.63 -6.12
CA LYS A 53 1.12 24.03 -6.47
C LYS A 53 1.02 25.42 -7.10
N ASN A 54 2.10 26.21 -7.11
CA ASN A 54 2.09 27.55 -7.70
C ASN A 54 2.09 27.45 -9.23
N ILE A 55 1.01 27.90 -9.86
CA ILE A 55 0.81 27.87 -11.31
C ILE A 55 1.80 28.76 -12.07
N ASN A 56 2.37 29.77 -11.40
CA ASN A 56 3.37 30.69 -11.96
C ASN A 56 4.81 30.27 -11.63
N CYS A 57 5.01 29.11 -11.02
CA CYS A 57 6.36 28.61 -10.79
C CYS A 57 6.92 28.07 -12.10
N GLU A 58 8.12 28.49 -12.48
CA GLU A 58 8.84 27.94 -13.65
C GLU A 58 9.29 26.48 -13.43
N HIS A 59 9.20 26.01 -12.18
CA HIS A 59 9.71 24.71 -11.74
C HIS A 59 11.14 24.50 -12.23
N SER A 60 12.06 25.42 -11.94
CA SER A 60 13.47 25.23 -12.29
C SER A 60 14.07 24.04 -11.56
N TYR A 61 15.09 23.44 -12.16
CA TYR A 61 15.78 22.28 -11.61
C TYR A 61 17.29 22.35 -11.83
N GLU A 62 18.04 21.64 -11.00
CA GLU A 62 19.49 21.48 -11.15
C GLU A 62 19.91 20.03 -10.89
N TYR A 63 21.06 19.66 -11.44
CA TYR A 63 21.72 18.39 -11.16
C TYR A 63 22.80 18.58 -10.10
N VAL A 64 22.70 17.83 -9.00
CA VAL A 64 23.68 17.81 -7.93
C VAL A 64 24.40 16.46 -7.91
N THR A 65 25.71 16.49 -8.03
CA THR A 65 26.54 15.29 -7.87
C THR A 65 26.44 14.75 -6.45
N LEU A 66 26.16 13.46 -6.33
CA LEU A 66 26.15 12.78 -5.03
C LEU A 66 27.59 12.58 -4.53
N PRO A 67 27.83 12.61 -3.22
CA PRO A 67 29.15 12.31 -2.67
C PRO A 67 29.69 10.96 -3.13
N ASN A 68 31.01 10.82 -3.21
CA ASN A 68 31.72 9.56 -3.46
C ASN A 68 31.46 8.92 -4.82
N ASN A 69 31.27 9.71 -5.89
CA ASN A 69 31.01 9.23 -7.26
C ASN A 69 29.82 8.27 -7.37
N LYS A 70 28.83 8.41 -6.47
CA LYS A 70 27.61 7.56 -6.46
C LYS A 70 26.54 8.02 -7.46
N GLY A 71 26.91 8.87 -8.41
CA GLY A 71 26.02 9.42 -9.43
C GLY A 71 25.61 10.87 -9.14
N PHE A 72 24.47 11.26 -9.67
CA PHE A 72 23.89 12.59 -9.51
C PHE A 72 22.41 12.48 -9.18
N LYS A 73 21.86 13.51 -8.54
CA LYS A 73 20.42 13.67 -8.32
C LYS A 73 19.92 14.94 -8.99
N HIS A 74 18.73 14.87 -9.53
CA HIS A 74 17.99 16.03 -9.99
C HIS A 74 17.19 16.60 -8.81
N ILE A 75 17.26 17.90 -8.56
CA ILE A 75 16.53 18.57 -7.48
C ILE A 75 15.81 19.83 -8.00
N ARG A 76 14.68 20.16 -7.39
CA ARG A 76 13.92 21.38 -7.65
C ARG A 76 13.94 22.30 -6.43
N SER A 77 14.14 23.59 -6.64
CA SER A 77 14.12 24.61 -5.57
C SER A 77 12.72 24.81 -4.98
N CYS A 78 11.68 24.59 -5.78
CA CYS A 78 10.29 24.83 -5.40
C CYS A 78 9.57 23.59 -4.82
N ALA A 79 10.27 22.47 -4.60
CA ALA A 79 9.61 21.25 -4.13
C ALA A 79 8.89 21.48 -2.78
N ILE A 80 7.60 21.17 -2.72
CA ILE A 80 6.79 21.29 -1.49
C ILE A 80 6.86 19.97 -0.72
N GLU A 81 6.66 20.03 0.59
CA GLU A 81 6.44 18.85 1.40
C GLU A 81 5.07 18.20 1.10
N TRP A 82 5.06 17.29 0.14
CA TRP A 82 3.89 16.46 -0.18
C TRP A 82 3.66 15.38 0.88
N LYS A 83 2.39 15.13 1.23
CA LYS A 83 1.97 13.96 2.02
C LYS A 83 2.01 12.71 1.13
N LEU A 84 3.20 12.12 1.04
CA LEU A 84 3.42 10.92 0.24
C LEU A 84 2.85 9.69 0.94
N PHE A 85 2.21 8.82 0.16
CA PHE A 85 1.88 7.46 0.58
C PHE A 85 2.68 6.47 -0.27
N ALA A 86 3.05 5.35 0.32
CA ALA A 86 3.68 4.27 -0.44
C ALA A 86 2.79 3.04 -0.41
N MET A 87 2.37 2.59 -1.60
CA MET A 87 1.74 1.29 -1.74
C MET A 87 2.84 0.23 -1.76
N MET A 88 2.82 -0.69 -0.80
CA MET A 88 3.85 -1.72 -0.62
C MET A 88 3.24 -3.09 -0.49
N ASP A 89 4.01 -4.12 -0.79
CA ASP A 89 3.67 -5.47 -0.34
C ASP A 89 3.79 -5.56 1.20
N LYS A 90 3.56 -6.76 1.77
CA LYS A 90 3.61 -6.99 3.22
C LYS A 90 5.05 -7.02 3.78
N HIS A 91 5.93 -6.17 3.29
CA HIS A 91 7.34 -6.20 3.61
C HIS A 91 7.69 -5.18 4.71
N ARG A 92 7.81 -5.66 5.95
CA ARG A 92 8.14 -4.85 7.13
C ARG A 92 9.41 -3.99 6.97
N PRO A 93 10.52 -4.50 6.40
CA PRO A 93 11.71 -3.68 6.17
C PRO A 93 11.44 -2.47 5.26
N THR A 94 10.55 -2.62 4.27
CA THR A 94 10.16 -1.53 3.36
C THR A 94 9.33 -0.49 4.11
N LYS A 95 8.40 -0.91 4.97
CA LYS A 95 7.69 0.01 5.88
C LYS A 95 8.67 0.80 6.75
N ALA A 96 9.56 0.12 7.46
CA ALA A 96 10.54 0.76 8.34
C ALA A 96 11.44 1.76 7.59
N ALA A 97 11.82 1.45 6.35
CA ALA A 97 12.60 2.34 5.48
C ALA A 97 11.87 3.64 5.14
N LEU A 98 10.55 3.57 4.98
CA LEU A 98 9.73 4.66 4.46
C LEU A 98 9.12 5.55 5.54
N MET A 99 8.76 4.99 6.71
CA MET A 99 8.13 5.76 7.81
C MET A 99 8.84 7.07 8.16
N PRO A 100 10.18 7.21 8.10
CA PRO A 100 10.85 8.48 8.39
C PRO A 100 10.70 9.57 7.32
N ILE A 101 10.24 9.23 6.10
CA ILE A 101 10.32 10.11 4.92
C ILE A 101 8.98 10.33 4.20
N ILE A 102 7.97 9.51 4.45
CA ILE A 102 6.61 9.64 3.89
C ILE A 102 5.56 9.77 5.00
N HIS A 103 4.34 10.12 4.62
CA HIS A 103 3.24 10.28 5.57
C HIS A 103 2.72 8.95 6.12
N SER A 104 2.47 7.96 5.24
CA SER A 104 2.02 6.63 5.65
C SER A 104 2.26 5.58 4.55
N THR A 105 2.09 4.30 4.89
CA THR A 105 2.17 3.17 3.94
C THR A 105 0.84 2.46 3.80
N ILE A 106 0.59 1.92 2.62
CA ILE A 106 -0.62 1.18 2.27
C ILE A 106 -0.19 -0.20 1.77
N LEU A 107 -0.60 -1.29 2.43
CA LEU A 107 -0.55 -2.64 1.84
C LEU A 107 -1.27 -2.73 0.50
N CYS A 108 -0.59 -3.33 -0.46
CA CYS A 108 -1.09 -3.55 -1.78
C CYS A 108 -2.11 -4.70 -1.78
N TRP A 109 -3.38 -4.36 -1.98
CA TRP A 109 -4.48 -5.31 -2.15
C TRP A 109 -4.16 -6.41 -3.16
N PHE A 110 -3.51 -6.06 -4.28
CA PHE A 110 -3.17 -7.00 -5.34
C PHE A 110 -2.28 -8.15 -4.84
N HIS A 111 -1.27 -7.86 -4.02
CA HIS A 111 -0.39 -8.88 -3.45
C HIS A 111 -1.13 -9.80 -2.47
N ILE A 112 -2.08 -9.26 -1.71
CA ILE A 112 -2.93 -10.07 -0.81
C ILE A 112 -3.82 -11.00 -1.64
N MET A 113 -4.44 -10.49 -2.70
CA MET A 113 -5.28 -11.29 -3.59
C MET A 113 -4.49 -12.31 -4.40
N GLN A 114 -3.24 -12.02 -4.75
CA GLN A 114 -2.36 -13.02 -5.35
C GLN A 114 -2.07 -14.17 -4.38
N THR A 115 -1.87 -13.86 -3.09
CA THR A 115 -1.72 -14.86 -2.03
C THR A 115 -2.98 -15.73 -1.90
N PHE A 116 -4.17 -15.11 -1.90
CA PHE A 116 -5.45 -15.83 -1.88
C PHE A 116 -5.65 -16.69 -3.13
N ARG A 117 -5.37 -16.17 -4.32
CA ARG A 117 -5.45 -16.92 -5.58
C ARG A 117 -4.62 -18.19 -5.54
N ASN A 118 -3.39 -18.10 -5.02
CA ASN A 118 -2.53 -19.27 -4.87
C ASN A 118 -3.14 -20.28 -3.90
N HIS A 119 -3.64 -19.82 -2.75
CA HIS A 119 -4.24 -20.70 -1.75
C HIS A 119 -5.55 -21.35 -2.23
N PHE A 120 -6.41 -20.61 -2.94
CA PHE A 120 -7.61 -21.15 -3.57
C PHE A 120 -7.28 -22.30 -4.54
N ARG A 121 -6.16 -22.19 -5.27
CA ARG A 121 -5.70 -23.26 -6.17
C ARG A 121 -5.18 -24.47 -5.39
N THR A 122 -4.35 -24.25 -4.37
CA THR A 122 -3.73 -25.36 -3.62
C THR A 122 -4.76 -26.14 -2.80
N GLN A 123 -5.73 -25.46 -2.19
CA GLN A 123 -6.81 -26.09 -1.42
C GLN A 123 -8.01 -26.50 -2.28
N LYS A 124 -7.92 -26.36 -3.61
CA LYS A 124 -9.00 -26.69 -4.55
C LYS A 124 -10.37 -26.08 -4.17
N ILE A 125 -10.37 -24.84 -3.70
CA ILE A 125 -11.60 -24.14 -3.33
C ILE A 125 -12.45 -23.93 -4.57
N ASP A 126 -13.74 -24.25 -4.46
CA ASP A 126 -14.72 -24.12 -5.54
C ASP A 126 -14.77 -22.68 -6.08
N LEU A 127 -14.91 -22.54 -7.40
CA LEU A 127 -14.93 -21.24 -8.07
C LEU A 127 -16.02 -20.31 -7.54
N SER A 128 -17.20 -20.86 -7.21
CA SER A 128 -18.33 -20.10 -6.67
C SER A 128 -18.03 -19.45 -5.32
N LEU A 129 -17.09 -20.01 -4.54
CA LEU A 129 -16.72 -19.52 -3.21
C LEU A 129 -15.57 -18.52 -3.23
N ARG A 130 -14.71 -18.53 -4.27
CA ARG A 130 -13.49 -17.68 -4.31
C ARG A 130 -13.81 -16.20 -4.27
N TYR A 131 -14.79 -15.77 -5.07
CA TYR A 131 -15.17 -14.36 -5.14
C TYR A 131 -15.82 -13.87 -3.84
N PRO A 132 -16.82 -14.57 -3.27
CA PRO A 132 -17.36 -14.23 -1.95
C PRO A 132 -16.31 -14.12 -0.84
N ILE A 133 -15.38 -15.09 -0.75
CA ILE A 133 -14.29 -15.05 0.25
C ILE A 133 -13.42 -13.81 0.09
N ALA A 134 -12.99 -13.53 -1.15
CA ALA A 134 -12.17 -12.35 -1.44
C ALA A 134 -12.92 -11.04 -1.19
N LEU A 135 -14.21 -10.98 -1.52
CA LEU A 135 -15.03 -9.79 -1.31
C LEU A 135 -15.27 -9.53 0.18
N ALA A 136 -15.67 -10.55 0.95
CA ALA A 136 -15.89 -10.41 2.39
C ALA A 136 -14.61 -9.94 3.11
N PHE A 137 -13.46 -10.49 2.73
CA PHE A 137 -12.16 -10.04 3.22
C PHE A 137 -11.86 -8.57 2.87
N LYS A 138 -12.28 -8.13 1.67
CA LYS A 138 -12.13 -6.72 1.23
C LYS A 138 -12.99 -5.77 2.05
N ILE A 139 -14.20 -6.20 2.43
CA ILE A 139 -15.14 -5.36 3.18
C ILE A 139 -14.54 -4.99 4.54
N VAL A 140 -13.92 -5.94 5.25
CA VAL A 140 -13.22 -5.66 6.51
C VAL A 140 -12.12 -4.59 6.32
N GLY A 141 -11.31 -4.73 5.27
CA GLY A 141 -10.24 -3.78 4.97
C GLY A 141 -10.71 -2.42 4.44
N ARG A 142 -12.03 -2.22 4.27
CA ARG A 142 -12.66 -0.97 3.84
C ARG A 142 -13.45 -0.27 4.96
N CYS A 143 -13.48 -0.85 6.16
CA CYS A 143 -14.13 -0.24 7.30
C CYS A 143 -13.47 1.11 7.65
N ARG A 144 -14.28 2.02 8.18
CA ARG A 144 -13.89 3.42 8.47
C ARG A 144 -13.48 3.65 9.92
N SER A 145 -13.74 2.67 10.79
CA SER A 145 -13.24 2.69 12.16
C SER A 145 -12.67 1.33 12.59
N ILE A 146 -11.86 1.35 13.65
CA ILE A 146 -11.30 0.12 14.26
C ILE A 146 -12.42 -0.74 14.83
N VAL A 147 -13.44 -0.09 15.38
CA VAL A 147 -14.61 -0.74 15.97
C VAL A 147 -15.37 -1.50 14.90
N GLU A 148 -15.73 -0.82 13.81
CA GLU A 148 -16.43 -1.41 12.66
C GLU A 148 -15.60 -2.55 12.04
N ALA A 149 -14.29 -2.36 11.84
CA ALA A 149 -13.43 -3.41 11.30
C ALA A 149 -13.45 -4.68 12.15
N LYS A 150 -13.46 -4.54 13.48
CA LYS A 150 -13.54 -5.67 14.41
C LYS A 150 -14.92 -6.34 14.40
N GLU A 151 -15.99 -5.57 14.27
CA GLU A 151 -17.36 -6.11 14.17
C GLU A 151 -17.54 -6.90 12.87
N ILE A 152 -17.15 -6.32 11.73
CA ILE A 152 -17.24 -6.98 10.42
C ILE A 152 -16.28 -8.18 10.34
N ALA A 153 -15.16 -8.17 11.07
CA ALA A 153 -14.28 -9.33 11.18
C ALA A 153 -14.94 -10.54 11.85
N ILE A 154 -15.81 -10.32 12.85
CA ILE A 154 -16.57 -11.41 13.48
C ILE A 154 -17.49 -12.05 12.43
N GLU A 155 -18.19 -11.23 11.65
CA GLU A 155 -19.05 -11.70 10.56
C GLU A 155 -18.26 -12.44 9.47
N TYR A 156 -17.07 -11.94 9.11
CA TYR A 156 -16.17 -12.66 8.20
C TYR A 156 -15.79 -14.03 8.75
N ASN A 157 -15.43 -14.14 10.02
CA ASN A 157 -15.05 -15.41 10.64
C ASN A 157 -16.24 -16.38 10.66
N ASN A 158 -17.44 -15.91 10.99
CA ASN A 158 -18.66 -16.70 10.95
C ASN A 158 -18.95 -17.22 9.54
N PHE A 159 -18.84 -16.34 8.53
CA PHE A 159 -18.99 -16.68 7.13
C PHE A 159 -17.99 -17.76 6.69
N ILE A 160 -16.68 -17.59 6.98
CA ILE A 160 -15.67 -18.59 6.63
C ILE A 160 -15.95 -19.94 7.32
N ASN A 161 -16.38 -19.91 8.58
CA ASN A 161 -16.68 -21.12 9.34
C ASN A 161 -17.91 -21.87 8.81
N SER A 162 -18.89 -21.16 8.23
CA SER A 162 -20.06 -21.78 7.61
C SER A 162 -19.79 -22.41 6.25
N LEU A 163 -18.66 -22.10 5.60
CA LEU A 163 -18.34 -22.64 4.28
C LEU A 163 -18.00 -24.14 4.32
N PRO A 164 -18.39 -24.91 3.29
CA PRO A 164 -18.04 -26.33 3.15
C PRO A 164 -16.60 -26.49 2.59
N ILE A 165 -15.62 -25.93 3.29
CA ILE A 165 -14.19 -25.99 2.95
C ILE A 165 -13.41 -26.63 4.12
N SER A 166 -12.18 -27.07 3.85
CA SER A 166 -11.34 -27.74 4.85
C SER A 166 -11.02 -26.82 6.04
N THR A 167 -10.77 -27.42 7.21
CA THR A 167 -10.38 -26.70 8.42
C THR A 167 -9.09 -25.90 8.23
N GLU A 168 -8.15 -26.44 7.46
CA GLU A 168 -6.89 -25.78 7.11
C GLU A 168 -7.14 -24.52 6.27
N ALA A 169 -8.07 -24.58 5.31
CA ALA A 169 -8.44 -23.42 4.52
C ALA A 169 -9.14 -22.35 5.37
N LYS A 170 -10.03 -22.76 6.27
CA LYS A 170 -10.70 -21.84 7.22
C LYS A 170 -9.67 -21.10 8.08
N ALA A 171 -8.78 -21.86 8.72
CA ALA A 171 -7.71 -21.33 9.55
C ALA A 171 -6.82 -20.36 8.76
N PHE A 172 -6.48 -20.68 7.51
CA PHE A 172 -5.70 -19.79 6.66
C PHE A 172 -6.40 -18.45 6.41
N PHE A 173 -7.68 -18.45 6.03
CA PHE A 173 -8.39 -17.20 5.70
C PHE A 173 -8.59 -16.32 6.93
N ILE A 174 -8.95 -16.91 8.07
CA ILE A 174 -9.09 -16.20 9.35
C ILE A 174 -7.74 -15.60 9.76
N HIS A 175 -6.67 -16.40 9.77
CA HIS A 175 -5.34 -15.92 10.09
C HIS A 175 -4.85 -14.82 9.15
N LYS A 176 -5.19 -14.90 7.85
CA LYS A 176 -4.87 -13.83 6.90
C LYS A 176 -5.67 -12.56 7.16
N LEU A 177 -6.86 -12.62 7.74
CA LEU A 177 -7.56 -11.42 8.19
C LEU A 177 -6.78 -10.74 9.32
N ASP A 178 -6.39 -11.54 10.31
CA ASP A 178 -5.66 -11.05 11.49
C ASP A 178 -4.31 -10.44 11.12
N GLU A 179 -3.51 -11.13 10.31
CA GLU A 179 -2.18 -10.63 9.92
C GLU A 179 -2.23 -9.33 9.11
N ASN A 180 -3.37 -9.03 8.46
CA ASN A 180 -3.44 -7.97 7.45
C ASN A 180 -4.33 -6.81 7.83
N TRP A 181 -5.60 -7.05 8.15
CA TRP A 181 -6.53 -5.97 8.43
C TRP A 181 -6.64 -5.67 9.91
N LEU A 182 -6.44 -6.67 10.76
CA LEU A 182 -6.66 -6.52 12.20
C LEU A 182 -5.38 -6.44 13.02
N SER A 183 -4.22 -6.64 12.40
CA SER A 183 -2.95 -6.52 13.12
C SER A 183 -2.72 -5.07 13.52
N GLN A 184 -2.12 -4.88 14.70
CA GLN A 184 -1.76 -3.55 15.21
C GLN A 184 -0.93 -2.74 14.20
N GLU A 185 -0.13 -3.46 13.39
CA GLU A 185 0.71 -2.86 12.36
C GLU A 185 -0.10 -2.20 11.23
N TRP A 186 -1.22 -2.81 10.82
CA TRP A 186 -1.90 -2.45 9.58
C TRP A 186 -3.29 -1.86 9.79
N ILE A 187 -3.96 -2.18 10.90
CA ILE A 187 -5.31 -1.71 11.19
C ILE A 187 -5.37 -0.17 11.15
N LEU A 188 -4.35 0.51 11.69
CA LEU A 188 -4.25 1.98 11.68
C LEU A 188 -3.87 2.58 10.31
N CYS A 189 -3.32 1.79 9.39
CA CYS A 189 -2.91 2.25 8.07
C CYS A 189 -4.04 2.11 7.01
N PHE A 190 -5.09 1.34 7.31
CA PHE A 190 -6.08 0.89 6.33
C PHE A 190 -7.48 1.38 6.56
N ILE A 191 -7.82 1.55 7.83
CA ILE A 191 -9.11 2.10 8.19
C ILE A 191 -9.20 3.46 7.53
N ASP A 192 -10.27 3.63 6.75
CA ASP A 192 -10.47 4.74 5.81
C ASP A 192 -10.12 6.10 6.43
N SER A 193 -10.18 6.29 7.75
CA SER A 193 -9.71 7.51 8.44
C SER A 193 -10.30 8.81 7.86
N GLY A 194 -11.41 8.72 7.11
CA GLY A 194 -12.03 9.82 6.37
C GLY A 194 -11.65 9.93 4.89
N CYS A 195 -10.72 9.13 4.35
CA CYS A 195 -10.21 9.29 2.99
C CYS A 195 -11.28 9.15 1.87
N LEU A 196 -12.40 8.47 2.10
CA LEU A 196 -13.54 8.45 1.18
C LEU A 196 -14.75 9.25 1.72
N PRO A 197 -15.38 10.08 0.87
CA PRO A 197 -16.49 10.94 1.29
C PRO A 197 -17.73 10.08 1.65
N ASN A 198 -18.51 10.54 2.62
CA ASN A 198 -19.70 9.88 3.11
C ASN A 198 -20.94 10.20 2.25
N GLN A 199 -22.02 9.41 2.35
CA GLN A 199 -23.33 9.80 1.78
C GLN A 199 -24.06 10.85 2.64
N GLU A 200 -23.70 10.94 3.92
CA GLU A 200 -24.18 11.95 4.86
C GLU A 200 -23.33 13.23 4.86
N ASP A 201 -22.17 13.17 4.22
CA ASP A 201 -21.31 14.31 3.94
C ASP A 201 -22.06 15.14 2.89
N GLY A 202 -22.70 16.23 3.32
CA GLY A 202 -23.46 17.11 2.43
C GLY A 202 -22.63 17.50 1.20
N PHE A 203 -23.26 17.90 0.11
CA PHE A 203 -22.66 18.09 -1.23
C PHE A 203 -21.29 18.83 -1.33
N ASN A 204 -20.84 19.51 -0.28
CA ASN A 204 -19.57 20.22 -0.17
C ASN A 204 -18.56 19.63 0.83
N ALA A 205 -18.88 18.54 1.52
CA ALA A 205 -17.97 17.88 2.43
C ALA A 205 -16.90 17.17 1.60
N LYS A 206 -15.68 17.69 1.73
CA LYS A 206 -14.50 17.02 1.22
C LYS A 206 -14.30 15.74 2.03
N PRO A 207 -13.82 14.66 1.41
CA PRO A 207 -13.33 13.51 2.15
C PRO A 207 -12.30 14.00 3.20
#